data_AF-A0A1E2ULF0-F1
#
_entry.id   AF-A0A1E2ULF0-F1
#
_cell.length_a   1.000
_cell.length_b   1.000
_cell.length_c   1.000
_cell.angle_alpha   90.00
_cell.angle_beta   90.00
_cell.angle_gamma   90.00
#
_symmetry.space_group_name_H-M   'P 1'
#
loop_
_entity.id
_entity.type
_entity.pdbx_description
1 polymer ?
#
loop_
_entity_poly.entity_id
_entity_poly.type
_entity_poly.pdbx_seq_one_letter_code
_entity_poly.pdbx_strand_id
1 'polypeptide(L)'
;MLEYVFFDQRPWQDFVDYLKQLGLAIETARDDGEWLVYVPEELDDEMDEKIETRYEILLEMNEQLIADQQGSSHVDMAGINVSLMDGRVVQAEVDPQLINRLLQVVSVEELGEFVRAIALAVEQGDERPLCQR
;
A
#
# COMPACT_ATOMS: atom_id res chain seq x y z
N MET A 1 -13.10 29.77 8.89
CA MET A 1 -11.92 28.94 8.60
C MET A 1 -12.40 27.78 7.75
N LEU A 2 -11.70 27.48 6.66
CA LEU A 2 -11.95 26.31 5.82
C LEU A 2 -11.57 25.04 6.59
N GLU A 3 -12.41 24.01 6.48
CA GLU A 3 -12.22 22.72 7.15
C GLU A 3 -11.86 21.65 6.11
N TYR A 4 -10.77 20.95 6.35
CA TYR A 4 -10.31 19.82 5.55
C TYR A 4 -10.26 18.56 6.42
N VAL A 5 -10.79 17.46 5.90
CA VAL A 5 -10.95 16.19 6.62
C VAL A 5 -10.08 15.13 5.97
N PHE A 6 -9.35 14.37 6.78
CA PHE A 6 -8.51 13.26 6.35
C PHE A 6 -8.80 12.01 7.19
N PHE A 7 -8.73 10.85 6.55
CA PHE A 7 -8.97 9.55 7.21
C PHE A 7 -7.68 8.76 7.51
N ASP A 8 -6.54 9.25 7.04
CA ASP A 8 -5.21 8.67 7.28
C ASP A 8 -4.25 9.78 7.76
N GLN A 9 -3.38 9.44 8.72
CA GLN A 9 -2.43 10.38 9.31
C GLN A 9 -1.38 10.87 8.30
N ARG A 10 -0.99 10.06 7.32
CA ARG A 10 0.07 10.38 6.35
C ARG A 10 -0.32 11.55 5.43
N PRO A 11 -1.44 11.50 4.67
CA PRO A 11 -1.85 12.64 3.84
C PRO A 11 -2.20 13.88 4.68
N TRP A 12 -2.75 13.68 5.88
CA TRP A 12 -2.98 14.79 6.83
C TRP A 12 -1.68 15.51 7.20
N GLN A 13 -0.63 14.75 7.54
CA GLN A 13 0.65 15.31 7.94
C GLN A 13 1.34 16.02 6.78
N ASP A 14 1.29 15.46 5.58
CA ASP A 14 1.80 16.10 4.37
C ASP A 14 1.08 17.42 4.06
N PHE A 15 -0.23 17.48 4.29
CA PHE A 15 -1.02 18.70 4.10
C PHE A 15 -0.66 19.78 5.13
N VAL A 16 -0.57 19.41 6.40
CA VAL A 16 -0.16 20.30 7.50
C VAL A 16 1.23 20.88 7.24
N ASP A 17 2.18 20.06 6.79
CA ASP A 17 3.54 20.52 6.49
C ASP A 17 3.58 21.45 5.27
N TYR A 18 2.78 21.17 4.24
CA TYR A 18 2.64 22.05 3.08
C TYR A 18 2.08 23.43 3.47
N LEU A 19 1.01 23.48 4.26
CA LEU A 19 0.40 24.73 4.70
C LEU A 19 1.33 25.55 5.60
N LYS A 20 2.13 24.89 6.45
CA LYS A 20 3.18 25.56 7.23
C LYS A 20 4.29 26.14 6.37
N GLN A 21 4.67 25.47 5.28
CA GLN A 21 5.66 26.00 4.32
C GLN A 21 5.15 27.25 3.61
N LEU A 22 3.85 27.36 3.39
CA LEU A 22 3.20 28.56 2.88
C LEU A 22 3.07 29.67 3.94
N GLY A 23 3.44 29.41 5.19
CA GLY A 23 3.40 30.38 6.29
C GLY A 23 2.00 30.61 6.88
N LEU A 24 1.08 29.67 6.67
CA LEU A 24 -0.30 29.80 7.12
C LEU A 24 -0.48 29.42 8.59
N ALA A 25 -1.32 30.20 9.29
CA ALA A 25 -1.74 29.91 10.65
C ALA A 25 -2.87 28.87 10.60
N ILE A 26 -2.50 27.60 10.70
CA ILE A 26 -3.43 26.46 10.67
C ILE A 26 -3.73 25.94 12.07
N GLU A 27 -4.95 25.46 12.27
CA GLU A 27 -5.34 24.70 13.45
C GLU A 27 -5.61 23.25 13.06
N THR A 28 -5.35 22.31 13.96
CA THR A 28 -5.59 20.88 13.70
C THR A 28 -6.39 20.27 14.82
N ALA A 29 -7.37 19.44 14.48
CA ALA A 29 -8.14 18.68 15.44
C ALA A 29 -8.17 17.18 15.06
N ARG A 30 -8.60 16.36 16.01
CA ARG A 30 -8.82 14.93 15.78
C ARG A 30 -10.12 14.55 16.45
N ASP A 31 -11.02 13.94 15.70
CA ASP A 31 -12.32 13.49 16.19
C ASP A 31 -12.63 12.09 15.66
N ASP A 32 -13.04 11.17 16.54
CA ASP A 32 -13.48 9.78 16.24
C ASP A 32 -12.70 8.98 15.16
N GLY A 33 -11.43 9.29 14.93
CA GLY A 33 -10.58 8.62 13.92
C GLY A 33 -10.33 9.44 12.65
N GLU A 34 -10.97 10.61 12.53
CA GLU A 34 -10.77 11.62 11.49
C GLU A 34 -9.72 12.65 11.93
N TRP A 35 -8.93 13.10 10.97
CA TRP A 35 -7.91 14.12 11.15
C TRP A 35 -8.35 15.40 10.44
N LEU A 36 -8.52 16.47 11.22
CA LEU A 36 -9.07 17.73 10.76
C LEU A 36 -7.97 18.79 10.66
N VAL A 37 -8.03 19.61 9.62
CA VAL A 37 -7.18 20.80 9.43
C VAL A 37 -8.05 22.00 9.13
N TYR A 38 -7.90 23.04 9.93
CA TYR A 38 -8.57 24.33 9.75
C TYR A 38 -7.59 25.34 9.16
N VAL A 39 -7.98 25.96 8.06
CA VAL A 39 -7.20 26.95 7.32
C VAL A 39 -7.94 28.29 7.34
N PRO A 40 -7.24 29.43 7.43
CA PRO A 40 -7.88 30.75 7.30
C PRO A 40 -8.65 30.87 5.98
N GLU A 41 -9.80 31.55 5.99
CA GLU A 41 -10.57 31.87 4.75
C GLU A 41 -10.07 33.15 4.08
N GLU A 42 -9.28 33.97 4.77
CA GLU A 42 -8.68 35.19 4.23
C GLU A 42 -7.36 34.86 3.53
N LEU A 43 -7.46 34.11 2.44
CA LEU A 43 -6.34 33.81 1.55
C LEU A 43 -6.55 34.58 0.23
N ASP A 44 -5.48 34.76 -0.53
CA ASP A 44 -5.63 35.26 -1.90
C ASP A 44 -6.11 34.12 -2.82
N ASP A 45 -6.77 34.47 -3.92
CA ASP A 45 -7.32 33.49 -4.87
C ASP A 45 -6.25 32.49 -5.37
N GLU A 46 -4.97 32.91 -5.44
CA GLU A 46 -3.85 32.06 -5.87
C GLU A 46 -3.47 31.02 -4.81
N MET A 47 -3.55 31.38 -3.53
CA MET A 47 -3.33 30.50 -2.38
C MET A 47 -4.49 29.52 -2.21
N ASP A 48 -5.72 29.96 -2.39
CA ASP A 48 -6.89 29.07 -2.37
C ASP A 48 -6.78 27.99 -3.46
N GLU A 49 -6.48 28.37 -4.70
CA GLU A 49 -6.36 27.42 -5.82
C GLU A 49 -5.21 26.41 -5.58
N LYS A 50 -4.09 26.85 -4.98
CA LYS A 50 -2.98 25.95 -4.61
C LYS A 50 -3.36 24.95 -3.52
N ILE A 51 -4.12 25.39 -2.52
CA ILE A 51 -4.54 24.54 -1.41
C ILE A 51 -5.57 23.53 -1.89
N GLU A 52 -6.55 23.94 -2.70
CA GLU A 52 -7.52 23.05 -3.33
C GLU A 52 -6.83 22.01 -4.21
N THR A 53 -5.95 22.43 -5.12
CA THR A 53 -5.19 21.50 -5.98
C THR A 53 -4.38 20.50 -5.15
N ARG A 54 -3.74 20.97 -4.06
CA ARG A 54 -2.96 20.09 -3.18
C ARG A 54 -3.85 19.10 -2.44
N TYR A 55 -5.03 19.53 -1.99
CA TYR A 55 -6.00 18.69 -1.32
C TYR A 55 -6.56 17.62 -2.25
N GLU A 56 -6.88 17.95 -3.50
CA GLU A 56 -7.31 16.99 -4.53
C GLU A 56 -6.26 15.91 -4.78
N ILE A 57 -4.98 16.29 -4.95
CA ILE A 57 -3.88 15.33 -5.13
C ILE A 57 -3.76 14.38 -3.93
N LEU A 58 -3.93 14.90 -2.71
CA LEU A 58 -3.86 14.08 -1.49
C LEU A 58 -5.07 13.17 -1.33
N LEU A 59 -6.25 13.58 -1.80
CA LEU A 59 -7.45 12.73 -1.88
C LEU A 59 -7.27 11.60 -2.88
N GLU A 60 -6.76 11.88 -4.09
CA GLU A 60 -6.44 10.83 -5.07
C GLU A 60 -5.38 9.85 -4.52
N MET A 61 -4.36 10.36 -3.82
CA MET A 61 -3.37 9.50 -3.17
C MET A 61 -3.99 8.67 -2.04
N ASN A 62 -4.93 9.24 -1.28
CA ASN A 62 -5.67 8.50 -0.25
C ASN A 62 -6.57 7.43 -0.87
N GLU A 63 -7.26 7.71 -1.98
CA GLU A 63 -8.02 6.72 -2.73
C GLU A 63 -7.12 5.60 -3.29
N GLN A 64 -5.93 5.92 -3.79
CA GLN A 64 -4.97 4.90 -4.22
C GLN A 64 -4.42 4.08 -3.04
N LEU A 65 -4.12 4.71 -1.90
CA LEU A 65 -3.70 3.99 -0.69
C LEU A 65 -4.82 3.11 -0.13
N ILE A 66 -6.06 3.59 -0.16
CA ILE A 66 -7.26 2.82 0.19
C ILE A 66 -7.51 1.74 -0.85
N ALA A 67 -7.30 1.97 -2.14
CA ALA A 67 -7.44 0.97 -3.21
C ALA A 67 -6.30 -0.06 -3.19
N ASP A 68 -5.12 0.29 -2.70
CA ASP A 68 -4.04 -0.67 -2.41
C ASP A 68 -4.39 -1.49 -1.16
N GLN A 69 -5.01 -0.85 -0.16
CA GLN A 69 -5.53 -1.55 1.04
C GLN A 69 -6.80 -2.36 0.78
N GLN A 70 -7.69 -1.95 -0.14
CA GLN A 70 -8.95 -2.62 -0.48
C GLN A 70 -8.79 -3.54 -1.69
N GLY A 71 -7.85 -3.27 -2.58
CA GLY A 71 -7.31 -4.25 -3.54
C GLY A 71 -6.55 -5.37 -2.83
N SER A 72 -6.11 -5.14 -1.58
CA SER A 72 -5.63 -6.18 -0.66
C SER A 72 -6.76 -6.87 0.14
N SER A 73 -8.03 -6.50 -0.07
CA SER A 73 -9.21 -7.19 0.52
C SER A 73 -9.52 -8.53 -0.14
N HIS A 74 -8.72 -8.98 -1.12
CA HIS A 74 -8.75 -10.36 -1.62
C HIS A 74 -7.58 -11.21 -1.15
N VAL A 75 -6.95 -10.84 -0.04
CA VAL A 75 -5.92 -11.66 0.60
C VAL A 75 -6.26 -11.91 2.06
N ASP A 76 -7.44 -12.51 2.28
CA ASP A 76 -7.72 -13.32 3.47
C ASP A 76 -6.67 -14.44 3.51
N MET A 77 -5.59 -14.23 4.26
CA MET A 77 -4.40 -15.08 4.30
C MET A 77 -3.72 -15.19 2.92
N ALA A 78 -2.46 -14.82 2.83
CA ALA A 78 -1.70 -14.96 1.60
C ALA A 78 -1.31 -16.44 1.41
N GLY A 79 -2.30 -17.24 1.04
CA GLY A 79 -2.14 -18.63 0.70
C GLY A 79 -1.58 -18.74 -0.71
N ILE A 80 -0.31 -19.10 -0.84
CA ILE A 80 0.30 -19.34 -2.15
C ILE A 80 -0.25 -20.67 -2.67
N ASN A 81 -0.94 -20.62 -3.81
CA ASN A 81 -1.37 -21.83 -4.51
C ASN A 81 -0.15 -22.49 -5.16
N VAL A 82 0.22 -23.67 -4.67
CA VAL A 82 1.29 -24.49 -5.20
C VAL A 82 0.67 -25.62 -6.03
N SER A 83 0.97 -25.64 -7.33
CA SER A 83 0.61 -26.75 -8.20
C SER A 83 1.61 -27.89 -8.05
N LEU A 84 1.12 -29.05 -7.65
CA LEU A 84 1.88 -30.30 -7.55
C LEU A 84 1.91 -31.02 -8.91
N MET A 85 2.89 -31.90 -9.11
CA MET A 85 3.05 -32.66 -10.35
C MET A 85 1.87 -33.60 -10.65
N ASP A 86 1.14 -34.03 -9.62
CA ASP A 86 -0.07 -34.84 -9.76
C ASP A 86 -1.32 -34.05 -10.16
N GLY A 87 -1.16 -32.74 -10.42
CA GLY A 87 -2.23 -31.84 -10.83
C GLY A 87 -3.08 -31.30 -9.68
N ARG A 88 -2.79 -31.67 -8.43
CA ARG A 88 -3.43 -31.06 -7.26
C ARG A 88 -2.86 -29.66 -7.01
N VAL A 89 -3.70 -28.81 -6.45
CA VAL A 89 -3.30 -27.49 -5.94
C VAL A 89 -3.39 -27.54 -4.43
N VAL A 90 -2.30 -27.18 -3.76
CA VAL A 90 -2.24 -27.04 -2.30
C VAL A 90 -1.99 -25.59 -1.94
N GLN A 91 -2.55 -25.14 -0.83
CA GLN A 91 -2.37 -23.78 -0.35
C GLN A 91 -1.29 -23.78 0.74
N ALA A 92 -0.22 -23.02 0.52
CA ALA A 92 0.82 -22.81 1.52
C ALA A 92 0.52 -21.52 2.29
N GLU A 93 0.40 -21.62 3.61
CA GLU A 93 0.26 -20.46 4.49
C GLU A 93 1.58 -19.70 4.56
N VAL A 94 1.56 -18.42 4.21
CA VAL A 94 2.72 -17.52 4.27
C VAL A 94 2.31 -16.21 4.93
N ASP A 95 3.24 -15.64 5.70
CA ASP A 95 3.05 -14.34 6.35
C ASP A 95 2.76 -13.25 5.28
N PRO A 96 1.61 -12.56 5.36
CA PRO A 96 1.27 -11.48 4.43
C PRO A 96 2.31 -10.36 4.38
N GLN A 97 2.97 -10.04 5.49
CA GLN A 97 4.02 -9.01 5.53
C GLN A 97 5.25 -9.44 4.71
N LEU A 98 5.57 -10.74 4.71
CA LEU A 98 6.67 -11.29 3.93
C LEU A 98 6.35 -11.25 2.43
N ILE A 99 5.14 -11.66 2.04
CA ILE A 99 4.71 -11.64 0.64
C ILE A 99 4.67 -10.21 0.10
N ASN A 100 4.11 -9.28 0.86
CA ASN A 100 4.05 -7.87 0.43
C ASN A 100 5.45 -7.28 0.25
N ARG A 101 6.41 -7.63 1.10
CA ARG A 101 7.82 -7.22 0.93
C ARG A 101 8.48 -7.85 -0.30
N LEU A 102 8.13 -9.09 -0.65
CA LEU A 102 8.67 -9.76 -1.85
C LEU A 102 8.08 -9.15 -3.13
N LEU A 103 6.77 -8.88 -3.16
CA LEU A 103 6.08 -8.31 -4.31
C LEU A 103 6.48 -6.85 -4.61
N GLN A 104 7.22 -6.18 -3.70
CA GLN A 104 7.85 -4.89 -3.98
C GLN A 104 9.07 -4.98 -4.93
N VAL A 105 9.66 -6.17 -5.08
CA VAL A 105 10.92 -6.37 -5.82
C VAL A 105 10.87 -7.48 -6.86
N VAL A 106 9.88 -8.36 -6.80
CA VAL A 106 9.73 -9.54 -7.68
C VAL A 106 8.29 -9.60 -8.17
N SER A 107 8.09 -9.90 -9.46
CA SER A 107 6.72 -10.04 -9.99
C SER A 107 6.02 -11.31 -9.49
N VAL A 108 4.69 -11.36 -9.64
CA VAL A 108 3.90 -12.54 -9.27
C VAL A 108 4.33 -13.77 -10.10
N GLU A 109 4.66 -13.55 -11.38
CA GLU A 109 5.16 -14.60 -12.28
C GLU A 109 6.50 -15.15 -11.82
N GLU A 110 7.47 -14.29 -11.51
CA GLU A 110 8.80 -14.69 -11.03
C GLU A 110 8.71 -15.44 -9.69
N LEU A 111 7.87 -14.98 -8.78
CA LEU A 111 7.60 -15.67 -7.52
C LEU A 111 6.95 -17.04 -7.76
N GLY A 112 6.03 -17.13 -8.72
CA GLY A 112 5.40 -18.38 -9.14
C GLY A 112 6.40 -19.38 -9.74
N GLU A 113 7.34 -18.92 -10.56
CA GLU A 113 8.42 -19.74 -11.10
C GLU A 113 9.33 -20.28 -9.99
N PHE A 114 9.68 -19.44 -9.02
CA PHE A 114 10.48 -19.82 -7.87
C PHE A 114 9.79 -20.91 -7.03
N VAL A 115 8.52 -20.72 -6.68
CA VAL A 115 7.72 -21.68 -5.92
C VAL A 115 7.58 -23.00 -6.68
N ARG A 116 7.35 -22.95 -8.00
CA ARG A 116 7.27 -24.14 -8.86
C ARG A 116 8.58 -24.92 -8.86
N ALA A 117 9.73 -24.25 -8.95
CA ALA A 117 11.02 -24.91 -8.92
C ALA A 117 11.26 -25.66 -7.60
N ILE A 118 10.87 -25.07 -6.47
CA ILE A 118 10.95 -25.71 -5.15
C ILE A 118 10.01 -26.92 -5.08
N ALA A 119 8.74 -26.77 -5.48
CA ALA A 119 7.77 -27.86 -5.47
C ALA A 119 8.25 -29.04 -6.31
N LEU A 120 8.77 -28.76 -7.51
CA LEU A 120 9.34 -29.78 -8.40
C LEU A 120 10.52 -30.51 -7.74
N ALA A 121 11.44 -29.78 -7.09
CA ALA A 121 12.59 -30.37 -6.42
C ALA A 121 12.18 -31.28 -5.26
N VAL A 122 11.20 -30.85 -4.46
CA VAL A 122 10.64 -31.64 -3.35
C VAL A 122 9.94 -32.89 -3.84
N GLU A 123 9.14 -32.79 -4.90
CA GLU A 123 8.35 -33.91 -5.44
C GLU A 123 9.19 -34.90 -6.27
N GLN A 124 10.24 -34.45 -6.96
CA GLN A 124 11.14 -35.33 -7.70
C GLN A 124 12.20 -35.99 -6.81
N GLY A 125 12.47 -35.43 -5.62
CA GLY A 125 13.49 -35.96 -4.71
C GLY A 125 14.88 -35.98 -5.35
N ASP A 126 15.25 -34.94 -6.10
CA ASP A 126 16.56 -34.88 -6.76
C ASP A 126 17.67 -34.59 -5.74
N GLU A 127 18.24 -35.65 -5.16
CA GLU A 127 19.35 -35.58 -4.20
C GLU A 127 20.71 -35.29 -4.86
N ARG A 128 20.77 -35.11 -6.18
CA ARG A 128 22.04 -34.82 -6.86
C ARG A 128 22.51 -33.40 -6.52
N PRO A 129 23.79 -33.21 -6.16
CA PRO A 129 24.31 -31.88 -5.87
C PRO A 129 24.22 -30.98 -7.11
N LEU A 130 23.81 -29.73 -6.92
CA LEU A 130 23.65 -28.72 -8.00
C LEU A 130 24.90 -28.57 -8.88
N CYS A 131 26.07 -28.89 -8.33
CA CYS A 131 27.35 -28.86 -9.03
C CYS A 131 27.58 -30.03 -10.02
N GLN A 132 26.63 -30.97 -10.14
CA GLN A 132 26.70 -32.14 -11.02
C GLN A 132 25.49 -32.29 -11.96
N ARG A 133 24.73 -31.22 -12.17
CA ARG A 133 23.64 -31.20 -13.16
C ARG A 133 24.14 -31.11 -14.60
#